data_AF-A0AAW9IBI9-F1
#
_entry.id   AF-A0AAW9IBI9-F1
#
_cell.length_a   1.000
_cell.length_b   1.000
_cell.length_c   1.000
_cell.angle_alpha   90.00
_cell.angle_beta   90.00
_cell.angle_gamma   90.00
#
_symmetry.space_group_name_H-M   'P 1'
#
loop_
_entity.id
_entity.type
_entity.pdbx_description
1 polymer ?
#
loop_
_entity_poly.entity_id
_entity_poly.type
_entity_poly.pdbx_seq_one_letter_code
_entity_poly.pdbx_strand_id
1 'polypeptide(L)'
;GVVPSMSYKWFIGMWAWDSWKQAVATARFDGELAKNNIRALFDYQVTEDDAIRPQDSGAIVDCIFYNKDGARGDDGGNWNERNSKPALAAWSVWNVYKATGDTTFLQEMYPKLVAYHNWW
;
A
#
# COMPACT_ATOMS: atom_id res chain seq x y z
N GLY A 1 -9.50 3.15 1.82
CA GLY A 1 -8.38 4.13 1.85
C GLY A 1 -8.80 5.40 1.14
N VAL A 2 -7.82 6.16 0.68
CA VAL A 2 -7.97 7.40 -0.09
C VAL A 2 -7.53 7.11 -1.52
N VAL A 3 -8.31 7.57 -2.49
CA VAL A 3 -7.97 7.46 -3.91
C VAL A 3 -7.46 8.81 -4.43
N PRO A 4 -6.63 8.87 -5.49
CA PRO A 4 -6.07 10.13 -5.96
C PRO A 4 -7.12 11.17 -6.36
N SER A 5 -8.24 10.73 -6.95
CA SER A 5 -9.40 11.60 -7.23
C SER A 5 -10.67 10.79 -7.47
N MET A 6 -11.78 11.25 -6.90
CA MET A 6 -13.12 10.71 -7.17
C MET A 6 -13.72 11.21 -8.49
N SER A 7 -13.18 12.27 -9.09
CA SER A 7 -13.73 12.89 -10.32
C SER A 7 -13.03 12.43 -11.60
N TYR A 8 -12.00 11.57 -11.51
CA TYR A 8 -11.29 11.04 -12.66
C TYR A 8 -11.39 9.52 -12.73
N LYS A 9 -11.94 9.01 -13.84
CA LYS A 9 -12.31 7.60 -14.01
C LYS A 9 -11.19 6.59 -13.76
N TRP A 10 -9.94 6.97 -14.04
CA TRP A 10 -8.78 6.07 -13.87
C TRP A 10 -8.16 6.13 -12.48
N PHE A 11 -8.69 6.95 -11.57
CA PHE A 11 -8.16 7.13 -10.22
C PHE A 11 -9.04 6.51 -9.13
N ILE A 12 -9.99 5.65 -9.48
CA ILE A 12 -10.79 4.89 -8.50
C ILE A 12 -10.04 3.60 -8.10
N GLY A 13 -8.84 3.79 -7.56
CA GLY A 13 -7.92 2.75 -7.10
C GLY A 13 -6.92 3.34 -6.10
N MET A 14 -6.01 2.52 -5.57
CA MET A 14 -5.01 2.98 -4.61
C MET A 14 -3.62 2.73 -5.16
N TRP A 15 -2.80 3.78 -5.23
CA TRP A 15 -1.40 3.73 -5.69
C TRP A 15 -0.46 3.85 -4.52
N ALA A 16 0.63 3.08 -4.53
CA ALA A 16 1.59 3.09 -3.43
C ALA A 16 2.12 4.50 -3.12
N TRP A 17 2.66 5.21 -4.11
CA TRP A 17 3.24 6.55 -3.93
C TRP A 17 2.26 7.59 -3.38
N ASP A 18 1.06 7.61 -3.94
CA ASP A 18 -0.02 8.52 -3.55
C ASP A 18 -0.47 8.22 -2.11
N SER A 19 -0.63 6.94 -1.79
CA SER A 19 -1.10 6.49 -0.47
C SER A 19 -0.14 6.89 0.65
N TRP A 20 1.17 6.83 0.40
CA TRP A 20 2.18 7.28 1.37
C TRP A 20 1.99 8.75 1.74
N LYS A 21 1.77 9.61 0.75
CA LYS A 21 1.60 11.05 0.95
C LYS A 21 0.25 11.39 1.59
N GLN A 22 -0.80 10.75 1.09
CA GLN A 22 -2.17 10.91 1.60
C GLN A 22 -2.23 10.53 3.08
N ALA A 23 -1.69 9.38 3.47
CA ALA A 23 -1.71 8.93 4.86
C ALA A 23 -1.05 9.93 5.81
N VAL A 24 0.07 10.55 5.42
CA VAL A 24 0.74 11.58 6.24
C VAL A 24 -0.13 12.82 6.45
N ALA A 25 -0.84 13.27 5.41
CA ALA A 25 -1.76 14.39 5.54
C ALA A 25 -3.01 14.00 6.36
N THR A 26 -3.60 12.84 6.06
CA THR A 26 -4.80 12.31 6.71
C THR A 26 -4.59 12.08 8.20
N ALA A 27 -3.41 11.61 8.62
CA ALA A 27 -3.12 11.36 10.04
C ALA A 27 -3.24 12.60 10.93
N ARG A 28 -3.23 13.81 10.35
CA ARG A 28 -3.42 15.07 11.10
C ARG A 28 -4.86 15.28 11.57
N PHE A 29 -5.83 14.59 10.98
CA PHE A 29 -7.25 14.74 11.31
C PHE A 29 -8.01 13.42 11.45
N ASP A 30 -7.51 12.33 10.87
CA ASP A 30 -8.10 10.99 10.98
C ASP A 30 -6.98 9.91 10.97
N GLY A 31 -6.55 9.52 12.17
CA GLY A 31 -5.47 8.55 12.34
C GLY A 31 -5.83 7.15 11.83
N GLU A 32 -7.08 6.71 12.01
CA GLU A 32 -7.50 5.37 11.60
C GLU A 32 -7.63 5.26 10.09
N LEU A 33 -8.18 6.28 9.42
CA LEU A 33 -8.19 6.32 7.96
C LEU A 33 -6.76 6.32 7.39
N ALA A 34 -5.83 7.05 8.01
CA ALA A 34 -4.43 7.06 7.58
C ALA A 34 -3.76 5.69 7.70
N LYS A 35 -3.94 4.98 8.82
CA LYS A 35 -3.45 3.61 9.01
C LYS A 35 -4.06 2.66 7.99
N ASN A 36 -5.39 2.72 7.80
CA ASN A 36 -6.10 1.88 6.84
C ASN A 36 -5.73 2.20 5.39
N ASN A 37 -5.30 3.43 5.09
CA ASN A 37 -4.76 3.77 3.78
C ASN A 37 -3.46 3.02 3.47
N ILE A 38 -2.58 2.90 4.47
CA ILE A 38 -1.33 2.14 4.36
C ILE A 38 -1.62 0.65 4.31
N ARG A 39 -2.44 0.12 5.24
CA ARG A 39 -2.79 -1.30 5.32
C ARG A 39 -3.32 -1.84 4.00
N ALA A 40 -4.20 -1.09 3.32
CA ALA A 40 -4.77 -1.52 2.05
C ALA A 40 -3.71 -1.94 1.02
N LEU A 41 -2.56 -1.25 0.93
CA LEU A 41 -1.48 -1.63 0.02
C LEU A 41 -0.70 -2.84 0.52
N PHE A 42 -0.49 -2.92 1.84
CA PHE A 42 0.25 -4.01 2.48
C PHE A 42 -0.56 -5.31 2.64
N ASP A 43 -1.89 -5.26 2.51
CA ASP A 43 -2.76 -6.44 2.41
C ASP A 43 -2.46 -7.27 1.15
N TYR A 44 -1.84 -6.63 0.16
CA TYR A 44 -1.41 -7.25 -1.10
C TYR A 44 0.11 -7.21 -1.30
N GLN A 45 0.87 -7.08 -0.21
CA GLN A 45 2.31 -7.29 -0.26
C GLN A 45 2.59 -8.71 -0.74
N VAL A 46 3.48 -8.85 -1.72
CA VAL A 46 3.88 -10.16 -2.24
C VAL A 46 4.58 -10.94 -1.12
N THR A 47 4.22 -12.21 -0.97
CA THR A 47 4.81 -13.12 0.01
C THR A 47 5.57 -14.23 -0.71
N GLU A 48 6.38 -14.98 0.03
CA GLU A 48 7.11 -16.14 -0.51
C GLU A 48 6.17 -17.23 -1.04
N ASP A 49 4.93 -17.28 -0.55
CA ASP A 49 3.87 -18.21 -0.96
C ASP A 49 3.00 -17.67 -2.11
N ASP A 50 3.33 -16.51 -2.70
CA ASP A 50 2.55 -15.95 -3.81
C ASP A 50 2.57 -16.89 -5.02
N ALA A 51 1.37 -17.20 -5.55
CA ALA A 51 1.22 -18.19 -6.62
C ALA A 51 1.74 -17.73 -8.00
N ILE A 52 1.99 -16.43 -8.18
CA ILE A 52 2.34 -15.83 -9.48
C ILE A 52 3.79 -15.36 -9.49
N ARG A 53 4.24 -14.76 -8.39
CA ARG A 53 5.52 -14.07 -8.29
C ARG A 53 6.21 -14.27 -6.94
N PRO A 54 6.45 -15.51 -6.50
CA PRO A 54 7.15 -15.74 -5.23
C PRO A 54 8.56 -15.13 -5.20
N GLN A 55 9.20 -14.94 -6.37
CA GLN A 55 10.49 -14.24 -6.50
C GLN A 55 10.45 -12.75 -6.15
N ASP A 56 9.25 -12.14 -6.08
CA ASP A 56 9.05 -10.74 -5.70
C ASP A 56 8.66 -10.59 -4.22
N SER A 57 8.93 -11.58 -3.36
CA SER A 57 8.60 -11.52 -1.93
C SER A 57 9.03 -10.19 -1.29
N GLY A 58 8.10 -9.53 -0.60
CA GLY A 58 8.26 -8.21 -0.01
C GLY A 58 7.77 -7.05 -0.87
N ALA A 59 7.59 -7.23 -2.18
CA ALA A 59 7.16 -6.17 -3.08
C ALA A 59 5.78 -5.60 -2.72
N ILE A 60 5.66 -4.27 -2.84
CA ILE A 60 4.37 -3.58 -2.91
C ILE A 60 4.11 -3.23 -4.37
N VAL A 61 2.98 -3.69 -4.90
CA VAL A 61 2.59 -3.47 -6.30
C VAL A 61 2.22 -2.01 -6.57
N ASP A 62 2.24 -1.59 -7.83
CA ASP A 62 1.98 -0.22 -8.25
C ASP A 62 0.66 0.32 -7.71
N CYS A 63 -0.41 -0.40 -8.04
CA CYS A 63 -1.75 -0.06 -7.64
C CYS A 63 -2.66 -1.28 -7.50
N ILE A 64 -3.58 -1.14 -6.56
CA ILE A 64 -4.65 -2.08 -6.28
C ILE A 64 -5.99 -1.44 -6.65
N PHE A 65 -6.89 -2.26 -7.18
CA PHE A 65 -8.24 -1.89 -7.58
C PHE A 65 -9.24 -2.88 -6.99
N TYR A 66 -10.53 -2.56 -7.09
CA TYR A 66 -11.59 -3.43 -6.58
C TYR A 66 -11.53 -4.84 -7.23
N ASN A 67 -11.46 -4.90 -8.56
CA ASN A 67 -11.20 -6.14 -9.28
C ASN A 67 -9.69 -6.31 -9.51
N LYS A 68 -9.19 -7.52 -9.31
CA LYS A 68 -7.80 -7.90 -9.64
C LYS A 68 -7.68 -8.17 -11.15
N ASP A 69 -6.47 -8.39 -11.64
CA ASP A 69 -6.30 -8.75 -13.05
C ASP A 69 -6.56 -10.25 -13.33
N GLY A 70 -6.54 -10.60 -14.61
CA GLY A 70 -6.73 -11.98 -15.08
C GLY A 70 -5.68 -12.95 -14.54
N ALA A 71 -4.46 -12.49 -14.24
CA ALA A 71 -3.43 -13.36 -13.65
C ALA A 71 -3.83 -13.80 -12.23
N ARG A 72 -4.54 -12.92 -11.50
CA ARG A 72 -5.10 -13.20 -10.17
C ARG A 72 -6.54 -13.73 -10.19
N GLY A 73 -7.03 -14.19 -11.34
CA GLY A 73 -8.29 -14.90 -11.47
C GLY A 73 -9.54 -14.00 -11.47
N ASP A 74 -9.39 -12.74 -11.84
CA ASP A 74 -10.48 -11.75 -11.89
C ASP A 74 -10.46 -10.97 -13.22
N ASP A 75 -11.40 -10.05 -13.45
CA ASP A 75 -11.61 -9.40 -14.76
C ASP A 75 -11.16 -7.93 -14.85
N GLY A 76 -10.43 -7.45 -13.84
CA GLY A 76 -9.97 -6.07 -13.73
C GLY A 76 -8.89 -5.69 -14.74
N GLY A 77 -9.04 -4.51 -15.35
CA GLY A 77 -8.07 -3.95 -16.30
C GLY A 77 -7.03 -2.98 -15.72
N ASN A 78 -7.14 -2.63 -14.43
CA ASN A 78 -6.34 -1.57 -13.82
C ASN A 78 -5.40 -2.03 -12.68
N TRP A 79 -5.63 -3.22 -12.10
CA TRP A 79 -4.71 -3.82 -11.15
C TRP A 79 -3.33 -3.97 -11.79
N ASN A 80 -2.26 -3.48 -11.16
CA ASN A 80 -0.94 -3.44 -11.81
C ASN A 80 0.21 -3.90 -10.91
N GLU A 81 0.82 -5.02 -11.31
CA GLU A 81 1.99 -5.61 -10.64
C GLU A 81 3.25 -5.59 -11.52
N ARG A 82 3.23 -4.81 -12.61
CA ARG A 82 4.37 -4.73 -13.53
C ARG A 82 5.55 -3.94 -12.96
N ASN A 83 5.29 -3.16 -11.92
CA ASN A 83 6.24 -2.28 -11.27
C ASN A 83 5.78 -1.96 -9.84
N SER A 84 6.67 -1.36 -9.07
CA SER A 84 6.33 -0.68 -7.82
C SER A 84 6.32 0.85 -8.01
N LYS A 85 6.45 1.59 -6.91
CA LYS A 85 6.67 3.04 -6.85
C LYS A 85 7.73 3.37 -5.79
N PRO A 86 8.40 4.54 -5.87
CA PRO A 86 9.54 4.77 -4.98
C PRO A 86 9.16 4.73 -3.48
N ALA A 87 10.05 4.18 -2.67
CA ALA A 87 9.70 3.69 -1.34
C ALA A 87 9.65 4.81 -0.27
N LEU A 88 8.49 5.45 -0.11
CA LEU A 88 8.20 6.36 1.01
C LEU A 88 7.35 5.73 2.13
N ALA A 89 7.19 4.40 2.11
CA ALA A 89 6.33 3.69 3.06
C ALA A 89 6.79 3.87 4.52
N ALA A 90 8.08 3.70 4.82
CA ALA A 90 8.62 3.86 6.17
C ALA A 90 8.45 5.30 6.68
N TRP A 91 8.67 6.29 5.82
CA TRP A 91 8.40 7.69 6.13
C TRP A 91 6.92 7.93 6.44
N SER A 92 6.02 7.32 5.67
CA SER A 92 4.57 7.43 5.89
C SER A 92 4.16 6.84 7.23
N VAL A 93 4.54 5.57 7.50
CA VAL A 93 4.29 4.87 8.76
C VAL A 93 4.81 5.66 9.96
N TRP A 94 6.03 6.19 9.88
CA TRP A 94 6.62 6.98 10.95
C TRP A 94 5.82 8.26 11.25
N ASN A 95 5.34 8.96 10.22
CA ASN A 95 4.53 10.17 10.44
C ASN A 95 3.13 9.86 10.98
N VAL A 96 2.52 8.74 10.56
CA VAL A 96 1.26 8.26 11.15
C VAL A 96 1.46 7.92 12.62
N TYR A 97 2.55 7.25 12.98
CA TYR A 97 2.91 7.00 14.38
C TYR A 97 3.07 8.30 15.17
N LYS A 98 3.86 9.26 14.68
CA LYS A 98 4.06 10.54 15.39
C LYS A 98 2.74 11.30 15.65
N ALA A 99 1.79 11.19 14.73
CA ALA A 99 0.49 11.87 14.86
C ALA A 99 -0.46 11.14 15.83
N THR A 100 -0.34 9.82 15.98
CA THR A 100 -1.30 8.98 16.72
C THR A 100 -0.77 8.43 18.03
N GLY A 101 0.55 8.33 18.21
CA GLY A 101 1.20 7.66 19.33
C GLY A 101 1.06 6.13 19.35
N ASP A 102 0.47 5.53 18.31
CA ASP A 102 0.13 4.11 18.29
C ASP A 102 1.36 3.23 17.98
N THR A 103 1.97 2.68 19.02
CA THR A 103 3.11 1.77 18.92
C THR A 103 2.73 0.40 18.36
N THR A 104 1.48 -0.03 18.51
CA THR A 104 0.97 -1.28 17.94
C THR A 104 0.99 -1.23 16.42
N PHE A 105 0.64 -0.07 15.83
CA PHE A 105 0.77 0.14 14.39
C PHE A 105 2.23 0.07 13.92
N LEU A 106 3.19 0.59 14.70
CA LEU A 106 4.62 0.41 14.36
C LEU A 106 5.03 -1.06 14.37
N GLN A 107 4.61 -1.82 15.38
CA GLN A 107 4.90 -3.25 15.49
C GLN A 107 4.30 -4.05 14.33
N GLU A 108 3.07 -3.71 13.94
CA GLU A 108 2.39 -4.29 12.77
C GLU A 108 3.15 -4.02 11.47
N MET A 109 3.57 -2.77 11.25
CA MET A 109 4.13 -2.33 9.98
C MET A 109 5.62 -2.64 9.83
N TYR A 110 6.39 -2.70 10.92
CA TYR A 110 7.84 -2.88 10.86
C TYR A 110 8.29 -4.11 10.05
N PRO A 111 7.81 -5.35 10.30
CA PRO A 111 8.24 -6.51 9.51
C PRO A 111 7.87 -6.37 8.02
N LYS A 112 6.74 -5.75 7.72
CA LYS A 112 6.29 -5.48 6.34
C LYS A 112 7.20 -4.48 5.63
N LEU A 113 7.61 -3.43 6.33
CA LEU A 113 8.58 -2.45 5.84
C LEU A 113 9.95 -3.08 5.60
N VAL A 114 10.40 -3.97 6.48
CA VAL A 114 11.67 -4.71 6.30
C VAL A 114 11.59 -5.61 5.07
N ALA A 115 10.50 -6.35 4.88
CA ALA A 115 10.32 -7.16 3.68
C ALA A 115 10.34 -6.31 2.40
N TYR A 116 9.66 -5.17 2.39
CA TYR A 116 9.69 -4.26 1.23
C TYR A 116 11.06 -3.62 1.00
N HIS A 117 11.81 -3.35 2.07
CA HIS A 117 13.20 -2.88 1.97
C HIS A 117 14.11 -3.94 1.34
N ASN A 118 14.01 -5.20 1.78
CA ASN A 118 14.87 -6.29 1.28
C ASN A 118 14.57 -6.70 -0.17
N TRP A 119 13.37 -6.37 -0.68
CA TRP A 119 13.03 -6.61 -2.08
C TRP A 119 13.74 -5.64 -3.05
N TRP A 120 14.06 -4.41 -2.60
CA TRP A 120 14.80 -3.41 -3.39
C TRP A 120 16.31 -3.72 -3.44
#